data_AF-A0A2S7WKJ8-F1
#
_entry.id   AF-A0A2S7WKJ8-F1
#
_cell.length_a   1.000
_cell.length_b   1.000
_cell.length_c   1.000
_cell.angle_alpha   90.00
_cell.angle_beta   90.00
_cell.angle_gamma   90.00
#
_symmetry.space_group_name_H-M   'P 1'
#
loop_
_entity.id
_entity.type
_entity.pdbx_description
1 polymer ?
#
loop_
_entity_poly.entity_id
_entity_poly.type
_entity_poly.pdbx_seq_one_letter_code
_entity_poly.pdbx_strand_id
1 'polypeptide(L)'
;MGENKHIKELDAFAKKYVKEIKQEKPSVDFTVSLMDKIEAIKITASTKVEPLISKKVWYILFIVIVALFFIPFKTSNKEITILDKVDFSFLDKLTSVFAFNGFNVSISNTTVYAFLFFGVMIFLQIIFLKKHFNKRFN
;
A
#
# COMPACT_ATOMS: atom_id res chain seq x y z
N MET A 1 25.22 -25.94 -65.62
CA MET A 1 24.80 -26.87 -64.53
C MET A 1 26.06 -27.42 -63.86
N GLY A 2 26.73 -26.63 -63.04
CA GLY A 2 28.04 -26.97 -62.46
C GLY A 2 28.09 -26.76 -60.95
N GLU A 3 26.94 -26.74 -60.29
CA GLU A 3 26.84 -26.44 -58.87
C GLU A 3 26.87 -27.73 -58.06
N ASN A 4 27.63 -27.72 -56.96
CA ASN A 4 27.50 -28.63 -55.81
C ASN A 4 28.41 -29.88 -55.72
N LYS A 5 29.55 -29.95 -56.41
CA LYS A 5 30.51 -31.07 -56.19
C LYS A 5 31.29 -31.01 -54.87
N HIS A 6 31.42 -29.83 -54.25
CA HIS A 6 32.31 -29.63 -53.07
C HIS A 6 31.60 -29.19 -51.78
N ILE A 7 30.26 -29.23 -51.69
CA ILE A 7 29.52 -28.79 -50.48
C ILE A 7 29.93 -29.58 -49.24
N LYS A 8 30.12 -30.89 -49.39
CA LYS A 8 30.52 -31.76 -48.26
C LYS A 8 31.91 -31.45 -47.75
N GLU A 9 32.83 -31.06 -48.64
CA GLU A 9 34.19 -30.66 -48.28
C GLU A 9 34.19 -29.29 -47.60
N LEU A 10 33.38 -28.35 -48.08
CA LEU A 10 33.17 -27.05 -47.45
C LEU A 10 32.54 -27.17 -46.05
N ASP A 11 31.54 -28.04 -45.87
CA ASP A 11 30.90 -28.30 -44.57
C ASP A 11 31.86 -28.99 -43.61
N ALA A 12 32.65 -29.96 -44.09
CA ALA A 12 33.69 -30.61 -43.29
C ALA A 12 34.79 -29.63 -42.86
N PHE A 13 35.19 -28.72 -43.75
CA PHE A 13 36.11 -27.63 -43.45
C PHE A 13 35.52 -26.70 -42.39
N ALA A 14 34.32 -26.17 -42.59
CA ALA A 14 33.66 -25.29 -41.63
C ALA A 14 33.51 -25.93 -40.25
N LYS A 15 33.08 -27.19 -40.17
CA LYS A 15 32.95 -27.94 -38.91
C LYS A 15 34.28 -28.17 -38.21
N LYS A 16 35.37 -28.36 -38.96
CA LYS A 16 36.72 -28.50 -38.38
C LYS A 16 37.14 -27.20 -37.70
N TYR A 17 37.02 -26.07 -38.38
CA TYR A 17 37.39 -24.77 -37.80
C TYR A 17 36.51 -24.41 -36.61
N VAL A 18 35.20 -24.66 -36.68
CA VAL A 18 34.29 -24.38 -35.56
C VAL A 18 34.61 -25.25 -34.34
N LYS A 19 35.04 -26.50 -34.52
CA LYS A 19 35.47 -27.39 -33.42
C LYS A 19 36.82 -27.01 -32.81
N GLU A 20 37.70 -26.38 -33.59
CA GLU A 20 39.00 -25.89 -33.12
C GLU A 20 38.87 -24.61 -32.28
N ILE A 21 37.74 -23.90 -32.36
CA ILE A 21 37.44 -22.79 -31.47
C ILE A 21 37.30 -23.34 -30.04
N LYS A 22 38.19 -22.89 -29.15
CA LYS A 22 38.10 -23.23 -27.72
C LYS A 22 36.77 -22.73 -27.18
N GLN A 23 35.99 -23.64 -26.60
CA GLN A 23 34.76 -23.26 -25.91
C GLN A 23 35.12 -22.42 -24.69
N GLU A 24 34.63 -21.18 -24.67
CA GLU A 24 34.73 -20.32 -23.51
C GLU A 24 33.91 -20.94 -22.39
N LYS A 25 34.57 -21.21 -21.25
CA LYS A 25 33.90 -21.66 -20.05
C LYS A 25 33.69 -20.45 -19.16
N PRO A 26 32.51 -20.31 -18.54
CA PRO A 26 32.31 -19.27 -17.54
C PRO A 26 33.34 -19.42 -16.41
N SER A 27 33.63 -18.32 -15.73
CA SER A 27 34.48 -18.37 -14.53
C SER A 27 33.87 -19.33 -13.50
N VAL A 28 34.72 -19.90 -12.65
CA VAL A 28 34.29 -20.81 -11.58
C VAL A 28 33.23 -20.14 -10.68
N ASP A 29 33.36 -18.82 -10.48
CA ASP A 29 32.49 -18.01 -9.62
C ASP A 29 31.35 -17.30 -10.36
N PHE A 30 31.09 -17.65 -11.62
CA PHE A 30 30.06 -16.99 -12.44
C PHE A 30 28.68 -17.06 -11.78
N THR A 31 28.30 -18.25 -11.30
CA THR A 31 27.00 -18.48 -10.64
C THR A 31 26.91 -17.70 -9.33
N VAL A 32 27.98 -17.67 -8.54
CA VAL A 32 28.04 -16.93 -7.26
C VAL A 32 27.88 -15.44 -7.53
N SER A 33 28.68 -14.89 -8.46
CA SER A 33 28.64 -13.48 -8.84
C SER A 33 27.28 -13.04 -9.41
N LEU A 34 26.62 -13.93 -10.16
CA LEU A 34 25.26 -13.69 -10.65
C LEU A 34 24.25 -13.69 -9.52
N MET A 35 24.31 -14.68 -8.62
CA MET A 35 23.34 -14.80 -7.54
C MET A 35 23.47 -13.64 -6.55
N ASP A 36 24.69 -13.21 -6.23
CA ASP A 36 24.95 -12.03 -5.40
C ASP A 36 24.35 -10.75 -6.01
N LYS A 37 24.49 -10.57 -7.33
CA LYS A 37 23.88 -9.43 -8.03
C LYS A 37 22.35 -9.51 -8.04
N ILE A 38 21.78 -10.71 -8.24
CA ILE A 38 20.32 -10.91 -8.23
C ILE A 38 19.75 -10.63 -6.84
N GLU A 39 20.42 -11.08 -5.78
CA GLU A 39 20.02 -10.83 -4.40
C GLU A 39 20.10 -9.34 -4.05
N ALA A 40 21.18 -8.66 -4.44
CA ALA A 40 21.30 -7.21 -4.26
C ALA A 40 20.17 -6.45 -4.97
N ILE A 41 19.84 -6.81 -6.21
CA ILE A 41 18.72 -6.20 -6.96
C ILE A 41 17.39 -6.47 -6.24
N LYS A 42 17.14 -7.71 -5.78
CA LYS A 42 15.91 -8.08 -5.07
C LYS A 42 15.74 -7.33 -3.75
N ILE A 43 16.82 -7.10 -3.01
CA ILE A 43 16.80 -6.30 -1.76
C ILE A 43 16.47 -4.85 -2.07
N THR A 44 17.06 -4.26 -3.12
CA THR A 44 16.76 -2.87 -3.53
C THR A 44 15.35 -2.71 -4.13
N ALA A 45 14.82 -3.76 -4.74
CA ALA A 45 13.46 -3.82 -5.29
C ALA A 45 12.40 -4.19 -4.23
N SER A 46 12.79 -4.34 -2.95
CA SER A 46 11.83 -4.44 -1.85
C SER A 46 10.89 -3.26 -1.95
N THR A 47 9.68 -3.53 -2.41
CA THR A 47 8.62 -2.56 -2.66
C THR A 47 8.45 -1.77 -1.38
N LYS A 48 8.98 -0.55 -1.37
CA LYS A 48 8.83 0.35 -0.24
C LYS A 48 7.35 0.67 -0.17
N VAL A 49 6.64 -0.03 0.70
CA VAL A 49 5.22 0.17 0.94
C VAL A 49 5.09 1.54 1.60
N GLU A 50 5.02 2.56 0.76
CA GLU A 50 4.83 3.92 1.22
C GLU A 50 3.38 4.04 1.72
N PRO A 51 3.16 4.42 2.98
CA PRO A 51 1.82 4.54 3.49
C PRO A 51 1.09 5.65 2.74
N LEU A 52 -0.04 5.35 2.10
CA LEU A 52 -0.89 6.30 1.36
C LEU A 52 -1.23 7.56 2.17
N ILE A 53 -1.28 7.42 3.50
CA ILE A 53 -1.57 8.50 4.44
C ILE A 53 -0.40 8.59 5.43
N SER A 54 0.23 9.76 5.48
CA SER A 54 1.26 10.08 6.47
C SER A 54 0.73 9.90 7.90
N LYS A 55 1.60 9.45 8.82
CA LYS A 55 1.26 9.25 10.23
C LYS A 55 0.64 10.51 10.88
N LYS A 56 1.01 11.70 10.42
CA LYS A 56 0.47 12.99 10.89
C LYS A 56 -1.00 13.17 10.52
N VAL A 57 -1.37 12.78 9.29
CA VAL A 57 -2.75 12.90 8.78
C VAL A 57 -3.68 11.93 9.51
N TRP A 58 -3.18 10.75 9.91
CA TRP A 58 -3.92 9.82 10.78
C TRP A 58 -4.29 10.42 12.14
N TYR A 59 -3.40 11.20 12.76
CA TYR A 59 -3.70 11.89 14.02
C TYR A 59 -4.80 12.94 13.85
N ILE A 60 -4.75 13.72 12.76
CA ILE A 60 -5.77 14.73 12.45
C ILE A 60 -7.13 14.04 12.24
N LEU A 61 -7.17 12.94 11.47
CA LEU A 61 -8.40 12.17 11.24
C LEU A 61 -9.00 11.66 12.56
N PHE A 62 -8.18 11.14 13.46
CA PHE A 62 -8.63 10.67 14.76
C PHE A 62 -9.25 11.80 15.59
N ILE A 63 -8.63 12.97 15.64
CA ILE A 63 -9.14 14.15 16.35
C ILE A 63 -10.49 14.59 15.79
N VAL A 64 -10.66 14.60 14.46
CA VAL A 64 -11.92 14.97 13.81
C VAL A 64 -13.03 13.99 14.16
N ILE A 65 -12.75 12.68 14.12
CA ILE A 65 -13.71 11.63 14.52
C ILE A 65 -14.12 11.82 15.99
N VAL A 66 -13.15 12.00 16.88
CA VAL A 66 -13.41 12.23 18.31
C VAL A 66 -14.27 13.48 18.51
N ALA A 67 -13.95 14.60 17.85
CA ALA A 67 -14.74 15.81 17.93
C ALA A 67 -16.20 15.58 17.49
N LEU A 68 -16.41 14.92 16.35
CA LEU A 68 -17.75 14.57 15.84
C LEU A 68 -18.54 13.71 16.83
N PHE A 69 -17.88 12.78 17.53
CA PHE A 69 -18.52 11.98 18.57
C PHE A 69 -18.88 12.79 19.82
N PHE A 70 -18.06 13.75 20.26
CA PHE A 70 -18.27 14.49 21.51
C PHE A 70 -19.17 15.73 21.37
N ILE A 71 -19.29 16.32 20.19
CA ILE A 71 -20.20 17.45 19.90
C ILE A 71 -21.65 17.15 20.33
N PRO A 72 -22.28 16.01 19.96
CA PRO A 72 -23.65 15.71 20.35
C PRO A 72 -23.81 15.37 21.85
N PHE A 73 -22.75 14.99 22.57
CA PHE A 73 -22.85 14.77 24.03
C PHE A 73 -22.79 16.08 24.83
N LYS A 74 -22.14 17.11 24.32
CA LYS A 74 -22.06 18.42 24.99
C LYS A 74 -23.31 19.27 24.80
N THR A 75 -24.12 19.00 23.77
CA THR A 75 -25.32 19.80 23.45
C THR A 75 -26.55 19.47 24.29
N SER A 76 -26.41 18.80 25.44
CA SER A 76 -27.55 18.59 26.33
C SER A 76 -27.90 19.84 27.14
N ASN A 77 -26.99 20.80 27.37
CA ASN A 77 -27.29 22.07 28.06
C ASN A 77 -26.10 23.04 27.94
N LYS A 78 -26.09 23.88 26.90
CA LYS A 78 -25.45 25.22 26.79
C LYS A 78 -25.01 25.47 25.35
N GLU A 79 -25.55 26.54 24.79
CA GLU A 79 -25.12 27.14 23.53
C GLU A 79 -23.59 27.32 23.53
N ILE A 80 -22.93 26.65 22.59
CA ILE A 80 -21.48 26.69 22.45
C ILE A 80 -21.12 28.00 21.72
N THR A 81 -20.97 29.07 22.50
CA THR A 81 -20.69 30.46 22.04
C THR A 81 -19.31 30.65 21.38
N ILE A 82 -18.55 29.56 21.19
CA ILE A 82 -17.22 29.58 20.57
C ILE A 82 -17.33 29.38 19.04
N LEU A 83 -18.48 28.92 18.53
CA LEU A 83 -18.72 28.75 17.09
C LEU A 83 -19.15 30.04 16.37
N ASP A 84 -19.61 31.07 17.08
CA ASP A 84 -20.14 32.30 16.45
C ASP A 84 -19.08 33.15 15.73
N LYS A 85 -17.79 32.85 15.94
CA LYS A 85 -16.67 33.62 15.35
C LYS A 85 -15.95 32.91 14.20
N VAL A 86 -16.35 31.69 13.86
CA VAL A 86 -15.77 30.93 12.76
C VAL A 86 -16.82 30.80 11.67
N ASP A 87 -16.50 31.32 10.50
CA ASP A 87 -17.42 31.37 9.37
C ASP A 87 -17.57 29.96 8.76
N PHE A 88 -18.54 29.20 9.27
CA PHE A 88 -18.83 27.82 8.84
C PHE A 88 -19.67 27.76 7.56
N SER A 89 -19.70 28.81 6.73
CA SER A 89 -20.39 28.82 5.43
C SER A 89 -19.98 27.65 4.51
N PHE A 90 -18.75 27.13 4.68
CA PHE A 90 -18.30 25.92 3.98
C PHE A 90 -19.01 24.65 4.46
N LEU A 91 -19.40 24.58 5.74
CA LEU A 91 -20.20 23.48 6.26
C LEU A 91 -21.61 23.53 5.72
N ASP A 92 -22.22 24.69 5.44
CA ASP A 92 -23.55 24.77 4.83
C ASP A 92 -23.58 24.17 3.40
N LYS A 93 -22.50 24.37 2.65
CA LYS A 93 -22.32 23.69 1.35
C LYS A 93 -22.07 22.20 1.50
N LEU A 94 -21.38 21.79 2.56
CA LEU A 94 -21.12 20.38 2.83
C LEU A 94 -22.39 19.68 3.34
N THR A 95 -23.14 20.29 4.25
CA THR A 95 -24.40 19.78 4.77
C THR A 95 -25.44 19.67 3.68
N SER A 96 -25.50 20.55 2.68
CA SER A 96 -26.41 20.36 1.54
C SER A 96 -26.03 19.18 0.62
N VAL A 97 -24.74 18.87 0.48
CA VAL A 97 -24.26 17.67 -0.25
C VAL A 97 -24.45 16.39 0.56
N PHE A 98 -24.28 16.46 1.88
CA PHE A 98 -24.49 15.36 2.83
C PHE A 98 -25.87 15.40 3.49
N ALA A 99 -26.82 16.19 2.96
CA ALA A 99 -28.14 16.33 3.53
C ALA A 99 -28.93 15.05 3.25
N PHE A 100 -28.68 14.04 4.07
CA PHE A 100 -29.61 12.95 4.33
C PHE A 100 -30.86 13.55 4.99
N ASN A 101 -31.66 14.28 4.21
CA ASN A 101 -32.87 15.01 4.62
C ASN A 101 -34.00 14.09 5.16
N GLY A 102 -33.69 12.86 5.57
CA GLY A 102 -34.64 11.90 6.13
C GLY A 102 -34.13 11.12 7.35
N PHE A 103 -32.90 11.34 7.82
CA PHE A 103 -32.35 10.57 8.95
C PHE A 103 -32.51 11.33 10.28
N ASN A 104 -33.75 11.62 10.68
CA ASN A 104 -34.07 11.98 12.06
C ASN A 104 -34.03 10.70 12.91
N VAL A 105 -32.84 10.15 13.10
CA VAL A 105 -32.66 8.97 13.96
C VAL A 105 -32.35 9.46 15.36
N SER A 106 -33.33 9.29 16.24
CA SER A 106 -33.18 9.33 17.69
C SER A 106 -32.25 8.20 18.12
N ILE A 107 -30.94 8.45 18.02
CA ILE A 107 -29.90 7.53 18.47
C ILE A 107 -30.01 7.38 19.99
N SER A 108 -30.29 6.15 20.42
CA SER A 108 -30.30 5.82 21.85
C SER A 108 -28.87 5.82 22.41
N ASN A 109 -28.71 6.16 23.69
CA ASN A 109 -27.39 6.13 24.35
C ASN A 109 -26.72 4.75 24.22
N THR A 110 -27.50 3.67 24.31
CA THR A 110 -27.03 2.29 24.12
C THR A 110 -26.43 2.08 22.73
N THR A 111 -27.06 2.62 21.69
CA THR A 111 -26.55 2.57 20.32
C THR A 111 -25.19 3.28 20.21
N VAL A 112 -25.03 4.44 20.85
CA VAL A 112 -23.74 5.15 20.85
C VAL A 112 -22.64 4.36 21.56
N TYR A 113 -22.93 3.79 22.73
CA TYR A 113 -21.98 2.95 23.46
C TYR A 113 -21.58 1.72 22.66
N ALA A 114 -22.54 1.10 21.94
CA ALA A 114 -22.24 -0.02 21.05
C ALA A 114 -21.30 0.39 19.91
N PHE A 115 -21.57 1.50 19.21
CA PHE A 115 -20.69 2.00 18.15
C PHE A 115 -19.29 2.35 18.66
N LEU A 116 -19.18 2.94 19.85
CA LEU A 116 -17.89 3.25 20.46
C LEU A 116 -17.10 1.97 20.76
N PHE A 117 -17.76 0.97 21.36
CA PHE A 117 -17.16 -0.34 21.63
C PHE A 117 -16.69 -1.04 20.35
N PHE A 118 -17.53 -1.08 19.31
CA PHE A 118 -17.18 -1.64 18.01
C PHE A 118 -16.02 -0.88 17.35
N GLY A 119 -16.00 0.45 17.43
CA GLY A 119 -14.90 1.27 16.93
C GLY A 119 -13.58 0.90 17.59
N VAL A 120 -13.56 0.78 18.92
CA VAL A 120 -12.36 0.35 19.68
C VAL A 120 -11.93 -1.06 19.26
N MET A 121 -12.87 -2.00 19.10
CA MET A 121 -12.54 -3.35 18.63
C MET A 121 -11.91 -3.36 17.24
N ILE A 122 -12.39 -2.53 16.31
CA ILE A 122 -11.79 -2.42 14.96
C ILE A 122 -10.35 -1.92 15.05
N PHE A 123 -10.05 -0.94 15.90
CA PHE A 123 -8.66 -0.49 16.10
C PHE A 123 -7.78 -1.60 16.66
N LEU A 124 -8.26 -2.39 17.62
CA LEU A 124 -7.55 -3.55 18.14
C LEU A 124 -7.28 -4.60 17.05
N GLN A 125 -8.27 -4.87 16.19
CA GLN A 125 -8.13 -5.79 15.06
C GLN A 125 -7.07 -5.30 14.07
N ILE A 126 -7.05 -4.00 13.74
CA ILE A 126 -6.04 -3.41 12.86
C ILE A 126 -4.63 -3.56 13.44
N ILE A 127 -4.45 -3.30 14.76
CA ILE A 127 -3.15 -3.47 15.43
C ILE A 127 -2.71 -4.94 15.39
N PHE A 128 -3.63 -5.87 15.67
CA PHE A 128 -3.35 -7.31 15.62
C PHE A 128 -2.93 -7.76 14.21
N LEU A 129 -3.69 -7.37 13.18
CA LEU A 129 -3.37 -7.67 11.80
C LEU A 129 -2.01 -7.09 11.42
N LYS A 130 -1.76 -5.81 11.74
CA LYS A 130 -0.48 -5.16 11.44
C LYS A 130 0.68 -5.91 12.07
N LYS A 131 0.56 -6.36 13.33
CA LYS A 131 1.60 -7.15 14.01
C LYS A 131 1.82 -8.51 13.33
N HIS A 132 0.75 -9.19 12.93
CA HIS A 132 0.83 -10.48 12.23
C HIS A 132 1.52 -10.34 10.86
N PHE A 133 1.13 -9.35 10.07
CA PHE A 133 1.75 -9.09 8.76
C PHE A 133 3.21 -8.64 8.89
N ASN A 134 3.53 -7.76 9.85
CA ASN A 134 4.91 -7.31 10.04
C ASN A 134 5.88 -8.43 10.45
N LYS A 135 5.38 -9.49 11.12
CA LYS A 135 6.17 -10.69 11.46
C LYS A 135 6.43 -11.61 10.26
N ARG A 136 5.61 -11.52 9.20
CA ARG A 136 5.68 -12.40 8.02
C ARG A 136 6.46 -11.78 6.86
N PHE A 137 6.51 -10.46 6.77
CA PHE A 137 7.12 -9.70 5.68
C PHE A 137 8.39 -8.93 6.08
N ASN A 138 8.87 -9.12 7.30
CA ASN A 138 10.12 -8.57 7.83
C ASN A 138 10.87 -9.66 8.60
#